data_AF-A0A7Y0SG32-F1
#
_entry.id   AF-A0A7Y0SG32-F1
#
_cell.length_a   1.000
_cell.length_b   1.000
_cell.length_c   1.000
_cell.angle_alpha   90.00
_cell.angle_beta   90.00
_cell.angle_gamma   90.00
#
_symmetry.space_group_name_H-M   'P 1'
#
loop_
_entity.id
_entity.type
_entity.pdbx_description
1 polymer ?
#
loop_
_entity_poly.entity_id
_entity_poly.type
_entity_poly.pdbx_seq_one_letter_code
_entity_poly.pdbx_strand_id
1 'polypeptide(L)'
;KPNIGLLSEEFLEDVKNMKEKNLAVELLEKLLRDEVKARMKNDVVQEKKYSDRILTTLNKYHNRSIETAQVIEELIQWAKEMQE
;
A
#
# COMPACT_ATOMS: atom_id res chain seq x y z
N LYS A 1 -12.62 14.70 -8.95
CA LYS A 1 -13.01 13.46 -9.66
C LYS A 1 -12.38 12.32 -8.89
N PRO A 2 -13.17 11.38 -8.35
CA PRO A 2 -12.79 10.69 -7.11
C PRO A 2 -12.02 9.40 -7.40
N ASN A 3 -10.80 9.29 -6.88
CA ASN A 3 -10.14 8.00 -6.64
C ASN A 3 -10.46 7.46 -5.23
N ILE A 4 -11.39 8.12 -4.52
CA ILE A 4 -11.70 7.96 -3.08
C ILE A 4 -12.27 6.57 -2.73
N GLY A 5 -12.52 5.69 -3.72
CA GLY A 5 -13.11 4.36 -3.53
C GLY A 5 -12.16 3.17 -3.71
N LEU A 6 -10.87 3.36 -4.00
CA LEU A 6 -9.98 2.24 -4.36
C LEU A 6 -9.34 1.50 -3.17
N LEU A 7 -9.30 2.11 -1.99
CA LEU A 7 -8.73 1.54 -0.76
C LEU A 7 -9.78 1.49 0.37
N SER A 8 -11.04 1.22 0.02
CA SER A 8 -12.07 0.96 1.03
C SER A 8 -11.68 -0.21 1.93
N GLU A 9 -12.10 -0.20 3.19
CA GLU A 9 -11.79 -1.28 4.14
C GLU A 9 -12.18 -2.67 3.60
N GLU A 10 -13.35 -2.79 2.96
CA GLU A 10 -13.82 -4.04 2.33
C GLU A 10 -12.82 -4.57 1.28
N PHE A 11 -12.33 -3.69 0.41
CA PHE A 11 -11.30 -4.05 -0.57
C PHE A 11 -9.99 -4.48 0.09
N LEU A 12 -9.55 -3.79 1.14
CA LEU A 12 -8.33 -4.17 1.88
C LEU A 12 -8.49 -5.54 2.55
N GLU A 13 -9.68 -5.85 3.07
CA GLU A 13 -10.00 -7.16 3.62
C GLU A 13 -10.01 -8.25 2.53
N ASP A 14 -10.61 -8.00 1.37
CA ASP A 14 -10.59 -8.92 0.24
C ASP A 14 -9.15 -9.22 -0.21
N VAL A 15 -8.34 -8.17 -0.36
CA VAL A 15 -6.92 -8.29 -0.73
C VAL A 15 -6.13 -9.06 0.33
N LYS A 16 -6.40 -8.82 1.62
CA LYS A 16 -5.82 -9.61 2.72
C LYS A 16 -6.17 -11.09 2.61
N ASN A 17 -7.39 -11.40 2.15
CA ASN A 17 -7.90 -12.78 2.02
C ASN A 17 -7.58 -13.45 0.68
N MET A 18 -7.02 -12.74 -0.31
CA MET A 18 -6.64 -13.32 -1.61
C MET A 18 -5.74 -14.54 -1.45
N LYS A 19 -5.99 -15.60 -2.24
CA LYS A 19 -5.12 -16.79 -2.29
C LYS A 19 -3.73 -16.43 -2.84
N GLU A 20 -3.70 -15.65 -3.90
CA GLU A 20 -2.47 -15.21 -4.55
C GLU A 20 -1.89 -13.99 -3.81
N LYS A 21 -1.12 -14.25 -2.75
CA LYS A 21 -0.52 -13.19 -1.90
C LYS A 21 0.45 -12.29 -2.67
N ASN A 22 1.17 -12.82 -3.66
CA ASN A 22 2.10 -12.02 -4.46
C ASN A 22 1.34 -11.00 -5.33
N LEU A 23 0.21 -11.40 -5.91
CA LEU A 23 -0.67 -10.51 -6.65
C LEU A 23 -1.28 -9.43 -5.74
N ALA A 24 -1.65 -9.80 -4.51
CA ALA A 24 -2.13 -8.85 -3.51
C ALA A 24 -1.07 -7.76 -3.19
N VAL A 25 0.20 -8.14 -3.05
CA VAL A 25 1.30 -7.20 -2.84
C VAL A 25 1.48 -6.25 -4.02
N GLU A 26 1.53 -6.77 -5.25
CA GLU A 26 1.68 -5.93 -6.46
C GLU A 26 0.51 -4.96 -6.64
N LEU A 27 -0.71 -5.41 -6.33
CA LEU A 27 -1.91 -4.59 -6.40
C LEU A 27 -1.87 -3.45 -5.38
N LEU A 28 -1.56 -3.77 -4.11
CA LEU A 28 -1.44 -2.77 -3.05
C LEU A 28 -0.32 -1.79 -3.33
N GLU A 29 0.84 -2.25 -3.81
CA GLU A 29 1.93 -1.37 -4.20
C GLU A 29 1.45 -0.32 -5.21
N LYS A 30 0.82 -0.76 -6.30
CA LYS A 30 0.39 0.13 -7.37
C LYS A 30 -0.64 1.13 -6.89
N LEU A 31 -1.65 0.66 -6.16
CA LEU A 31 -2.72 1.50 -5.64
C LEU A 31 -2.20 2.54 -4.64
N LEU A 32 -1.32 2.13 -3.72
CA LEU A 32 -0.72 3.04 -2.76
C LEU A 32 0.13 4.11 -3.44
N ARG A 33 0.96 3.73 -4.42
CA ARG A 33 1.78 4.71 -5.17
C ARG A 33 0.92 5.73 -5.92
N ASP A 34 -0.16 5.27 -6.54
CA ASP A 34 -1.09 6.15 -7.26
C ASP A 34 -1.85 7.06 -6.29
N GLU A 35 -2.27 6.55 -5.13
CA GLU A 35 -2.94 7.34 -4.09
C GLU A 35 -2.00 8.39 -3.47
N VAL A 36 -0.75 8.02 -3.16
CA VAL A 36 0.27 8.96 -2.66
C VAL A 36 0.45 10.10 -3.66
N LYS A 37 0.62 9.80 -4.95
CA LYS A 37 0.75 10.83 -6.00
C LYS A 37 -0.50 11.69 -6.15
N ALA A 38 -1.68 11.09 -6.04
CA ALA A 38 -2.95 11.79 -6.21
C ALA A 38 -3.25 12.72 -5.03
N ARG A 39 -3.07 12.25 -3.79
CA ARG A 39 -3.39 12.97 -2.55
C ARG A 39 -2.30 13.97 -2.17
N MET A 40 -1.03 13.65 -2.42
CA MET A 40 0.11 14.42 -1.91
C MET A 40 0.81 15.28 -2.95
N LYS A 41 0.15 15.56 -4.09
CA LYS A 41 0.69 16.40 -5.17
C LYS A 41 1.23 17.76 -4.70
N ASN A 42 0.69 18.31 -3.60
CA ASN A 42 1.10 19.60 -3.04
C ASN A 42 2.01 19.46 -1.79
N ASP A 43 2.23 18.24 -1.28
CA ASP A 43 3.03 17.96 -0.09
C ASP A 43 4.10 16.92 -0.39
N VAL A 44 5.21 17.41 -0.93
CA VAL A 44 6.37 16.61 -1.37
C VAL A 44 7.03 15.89 -0.18
N VAL A 45 6.90 16.41 1.04
CA VAL A 45 7.49 15.82 2.24
C VAL A 45 6.73 14.55 2.62
N GLN A 46 5.40 14.62 2.66
CA GLN A 46 4.57 13.45 2.90
C GLN A 46 4.70 12.46 1.74
N GLU A 47 4.66 12.93 0.48
CA GLU A 47 4.80 12.07 -0.70
C GLU A 47 6.06 11.19 -0.61
N LYS A 48 7.19 11.82 -0.28
CA LYS A 48 8.47 11.12 -0.12
C LYS A 48 8.43 10.13 1.04
N LYS A 49 7.90 10.53 2.19
CA LYS A 49 7.80 9.66 3.38
C LYS A 49 7.00 8.38 3.10
N TYR A 50 5.84 8.48 2.44
CA TYR A 50 5.03 7.30 2.12
C TYR A 50 5.67 6.46 1.02
N SER A 51 6.24 7.10 -0.01
CA SER A 51 6.97 6.38 -1.08
C SER A 51 8.16 5.58 -0.53
N ASP A 52 8.96 6.18 0.36
CA ASP A 52 10.11 5.52 1.01
C ASP A 52 9.66 4.35 1.90
N ARG A 53 8.52 4.48 2.59
CA ARG A 53 7.95 3.40 3.41
C ARG A 53 7.50 2.21 2.56
N ILE A 54 6.74 2.45 1.48
CA ILE A 54 6.32 1.40 0.55
C ILE A 54 7.54 0.67 0.00
N LEU A 55 8.56 1.41 -0.44
CA LEU A 55 9.80 0.84 -0.95
C LEU A 55 10.53 0.00 0.10
N THR A 56 10.55 0.46 1.35
CA THR A 56 11.20 -0.26 2.47
C THR A 56 10.49 -1.59 2.77
N THR A 57 9.16 -1.59 2.82
CA THR A 57 8.37 -2.82 3.05
C THR A 57 8.55 -3.81 1.89
N LEU A 58 8.58 -3.34 0.64
CA LEU A 58 8.87 -4.19 -0.53
C LEU A 58 10.30 -4.72 -0.53
N ASN A 59 11.28 -3.93 -0.11
CA ASN A 59 12.66 -4.42 0.01
C ASN A 59 12.76 -5.56 1.04
N LYS A 60 12.06 -5.47 2.17
CA LYS A 60 12.00 -6.58 3.15
C LYS A 60 11.35 -7.83 2.54
N TYR A 61 10.30 -7.66 1.73
CA TYR A 61 9.67 -8.76 0.98
C TYR A 61 10.65 -9.42 -0.01
N HIS A 62 11.30 -8.62 -0.87
CA HIS A 62 12.23 -9.13 -1.88
C HIS A 62 13.44 -9.84 -1.26
N ASN A 63 13.93 -9.32 -0.13
CA ASN A 63 15.02 -9.95 0.63
C ASN A 63 14.55 -11.14 1.47
N ARG A 64 13.28 -11.59 1.33
CA ARG A 64 12.65 -12.66 2.11
C ARG A 64 12.83 -12.49 3.62
N SER A 65 12.94 -11.24 4.06
CA SER A 65 13.17 -10.87 5.46
C SER A 65 11.86 -10.86 6.25
N ILE A 66 10.72 -10.78 5.57
CA ILE A 66 9.36 -10.88 6.13
C ILE A 66 8.49 -11.74 5.20
N GLU A 67 7.43 -12.31 5.75
CA GLU A 67 6.46 -13.11 5.01
C GLU A 67 5.52 -12.23 4.16
N THR A 68 5.03 -12.75 3.04
CA THR A 68 4.09 -12.02 2.16
C THR A 68 2.83 -11.56 2.91
N ALA A 69 2.34 -12.35 3.87
CA ALA A 69 1.21 -11.95 4.71
C ALA A 69 1.51 -10.69 5.53
N GLN A 70 2.70 -10.62 6.14
CA GLN A 70 3.14 -9.46 6.90
C GLN A 70 3.34 -8.22 6.00
N VAL A 71 3.84 -8.41 4.78
CA VAL A 71 3.97 -7.34 3.77
C VAL A 71 2.60 -6.74 3.46
N ILE A 72 1.61 -7.59 3.21
CA ILE A 72 0.24 -7.17 2.91
C ILE A 72 -0.36 -6.40 4.09
N GLU A 73 -0.17 -6.88 5.33
CA GLU A 73 -0.64 -6.17 6.52
C GLU A 73 0.02 -4.80 6.69
N GLU A 74 1.34 -4.69 6.50
CA GLU A 74 2.03 -3.40 6.53
C GLU A 74 1.47 -2.45 5.46
N LEU A 75 1.31 -2.90 4.21
CA LEU A 75 0.76 -2.09 3.13
C LEU A 75 -0.68 -1.64 3.40
N ILE A 76 -1.54 -2.52 3.92
CA ILE A 76 -2.91 -2.19 4.32
C ILE A 76 -2.93 -1.15 5.44
N GLN A 77 -2.07 -1.30 6.44
CA GLN A 77 -1.97 -0.35 7.55
C GLN A 77 -1.62 1.05 7.04
N TRP A 78 -0.63 1.14 6.13
CA TRP A 78 -0.26 2.41 5.51
C TRP A 78 -1.38 2.99 4.65
N ALA A 79 -2.13 2.14 3.94
CA ALA A 79 -3.31 2.56 3.18
C ALA A 79 -4.34 3.27 4.08
N LYS A 80 -4.60 2.70 5.27
CA LYS A 80 -5.53 3.26 6.25
C LYS A 80 -5.02 4.57 6.84
N GLU A 81 -3.75 4.64 7.24
CA GLU A 81 -3.13 5.87 7.75
C GLU A 81 -3.12 7.02 6.74
N MET A 82 -3.13 6.71 5.44
CA MET A 82 -3.25 7.74 4.40
C MET A 82 -4.68 8.27 4.24
N GLN A 83 -5.69 7.51 4.65
CA GLN A 83 -7.10 7.93 4.57
C GLN A 83 -7.50 8.82 5.73
N GLU A 84 -6.98 8.55 6.93
CA GLU A 84 -7.08 9.42 8.13
C GLU A 84 -6.45 10.80 7.90
#